data_AF-A0A9N8DCE6-F1
#
_entry.id   AF-A0A9N8DCE6-F1
#
_cell.length_a   1.000
_cell.length_b   1.000
_cell.length_c   1.000
_cell.angle_alpha   90.00
_cell.angle_beta   90.00
_cell.angle_gamma   90.00
#
_symmetry.space_group_name_H-M   'P 1'
#
loop_
_entity.id
_entity.type
_entity.pdbx_description
1 polymer ?
#
loop_
_entity_poly.entity_id
_entity_poly.type
_entity_poly.pdbx_seq_one_letter_code
_entity_poly.pdbx_strand_id
1 'polypeptide(L)'
;MFYNYSLPTDPRPSIHLMHVGKAGGTTLRDYVIKWNNCSLPPKKKQHCLEIFNGVEESMISKYTKGITHYERTFGKPLSSEDILLYVVRAPIDRFVSWWGATFPIKCVEHGKCSGKKRALAKHIQQFYLKCFPSLESFTQALNPSHNPAVKAQNTSDLLSNHTAAANATTDYTDCNQLLQRAFQSVGKSHYGHLTAGYRYYYQLAGGPSSIRNHFIVTIRTEYFWDDVVQFDLALGGHGDFHTVMGRKKTHGSEKYWTKHNDTISPANMPYVCCALWPEMVVYRTLVKHAVNLLPQQRIQTYQKTWNQCQVQSWEELEQMCDGLETSLKLKL
;
A
#
# COMPACT_ATOMS: atom_id res chain seq x y z
N MET A 1 32.09 -6.44 2.76
CA MET A 1 31.81 -6.22 4.19
C MET A 1 30.36 -6.62 4.43
N PHE A 2 30.13 -7.79 5.03
CA PHE A 2 28.80 -8.17 5.48
C PHE A 2 28.54 -7.44 6.80
N TYR A 3 27.50 -6.61 6.86
CA TYR A 3 27.17 -5.87 8.07
C TYR A 3 26.58 -6.85 9.10
N ASN A 4 27.12 -6.86 10.32
CA ASN A 4 26.58 -7.63 11.45
C ASN A 4 25.24 -7.02 11.86
N TYR A 5 24.16 -7.41 11.18
CA TYR A 5 22.81 -7.19 11.67
C TYR A 5 22.64 -8.04 12.93
N SER A 6 22.35 -7.41 14.06
CA SER A 6 22.02 -8.11 15.30
C SER A 6 20.60 -8.67 15.23
N LEU A 7 20.40 -9.67 14.35
CA LEU A 7 19.21 -10.50 14.42
C LEU A 7 19.23 -11.31 15.72
N PRO A 8 18.06 -11.72 16.25
CA PRO A 8 18.01 -12.57 17.43
C PRO A 8 18.92 -13.80 17.24
N THR A 9 19.66 -14.16 18.29
CA THR A 9 20.57 -15.31 18.31
C THR A 9 19.84 -16.65 18.30
N ASP A 10 18.51 -16.65 18.20
CA ASP A 10 17.72 -17.85 18.02
C ASP A 10 18.14 -18.54 16.72
N PRO A 11 18.53 -19.83 16.77
CA PRO A 11 18.93 -20.56 15.58
C PRO A 11 17.82 -20.69 14.51
N ARG A 12 16.54 -20.39 14.82
CA ARG A 12 15.40 -20.51 13.90
C ARG A 12 14.35 -19.41 14.12
N PRO A 13 14.60 -18.17 13.69
CA PRO A 13 13.61 -17.11 13.82
C PRO A 13 12.31 -17.45 13.07
N SER A 14 11.20 -16.93 13.58
CA SER A 14 9.90 -16.98 12.91
C SER A 14 9.59 -15.59 12.33
N ILE A 15 9.20 -15.54 11.06
CA ILE A 15 8.87 -14.30 10.35
C ILE A 15 7.37 -14.24 10.11
N HIS A 16 6.77 -13.09 10.43
CA HIS A 16 5.40 -12.74 10.08
C HIS A 16 5.39 -11.58 9.09
N LEU A 17 4.95 -11.85 7.86
CA LEU A 17 4.85 -10.84 6.81
C LEU A 17 3.57 -9.99 6.96
N MET A 18 3.76 -8.70 7.21
CA MET A 18 2.73 -7.67 7.16
C MET A 18 2.63 -7.11 5.75
N HIS A 19 1.76 -7.72 4.92
CA HIS A 19 1.65 -7.38 3.50
C HIS A 19 0.85 -6.08 3.31
N VAL A 20 1.53 -4.94 3.38
CA VAL A 20 0.92 -3.66 3.06
C VAL A 20 0.61 -3.58 1.56
N GLY A 21 -0.66 -3.31 1.22
CA GLY A 21 -1.09 -3.23 -0.17
C GLY A 21 -0.32 -2.15 -0.94
N LYS A 22 -0.02 -2.45 -2.22
CA LYS A 22 0.69 -1.55 -3.17
C LYS A 22 2.16 -1.25 -2.85
N ALA A 23 2.74 -1.97 -1.90
CA ALA A 23 4.14 -1.85 -1.50
C ALA A 23 4.94 -3.13 -1.83
N GLY A 24 4.73 -3.78 -2.97
CA GLY A 24 5.60 -4.90 -3.40
C GLY A 24 5.40 -6.26 -2.69
N GLY A 25 4.59 -6.36 -1.63
CA GLY A 25 4.41 -7.63 -0.90
C GLY A 25 3.86 -8.81 -1.71
N THR A 26 3.17 -8.56 -2.84
CA THR A 26 2.77 -9.64 -3.76
C THR A 26 3.97 -10.21 -4.51
N THR A 27 4.94 -9.36 -4.90
CA THR A 27 6.21 -9.82 -5.50
C THR A 27 6.98 -10.70 -4.51
N LEU A 28 7.09 -10.26 -3.26
CA LEU A 28 7.76 -11.03 -2.21
C LEU A 28 7.09 -12.40 -2.01
N ARG A 29 5.76 -12.40 -1.86
CA ARG A 29 5.01 -13.63 -1.66
C ARG A 29 5.12 -14.58 -2.86
N ASP A 30 5.04 -14.08 -4.09
CA ASP A 30 4.93 -14.96 -5.26
C ASP A 30 6.31 -15.43 -5.77
N TYR A 31 7.39 -14.68 -5.53
CA TYR A 31 8.72 -14.99 -6.07
C TYR A 31 9.80 -15.33 -5.03
N VAL A 32 9.61 -14.98 -3.76
CA VAL A 32 10.61 -15.22 -2.71
C VAL A 32 10.12 -16.24 -1.69
N ILE A 33 8.83 -16.18 -1.32
CA ILE A 33 8.23 -17.04 -0.29
C ILE A 33 7.51 -18.22 -0.93
N LYS A 34 8.06 -19.43 -0.80
CA LYS A 34 7.44 -20.69 -1.19
C LYS A 34 6.35 -21.09 -0.19
N TRP A 35 5.24 -20.37 -0.22
CA TRP A 35 4.17 -20.53 0.75
C TRP A 35 3.59 -21.95 0.76
N ASN A 36 3.58 -22.58 1.95
CA ASN A 36 2.99 -23.89 2.21
C ASN A 36 3.49 -25.00 1.26
N ASN A 37 4.78 -24.99 0.88
CA ASN A 37 5.35 -25.93 -0.10
C ASN A 37 4.56 -26.01 -1.41
N CYS A 38 4.03 -24.88 -1.88
CA CYS A 38 3.14 -24.83 -3.05
C CYS A 38 1.85 -25.66 -2.92
N SER A 39 1.41 -25.98 -1.70
CA SER A 39 0.12 -26.63 -1.41
C SER A 39 -1.02 -25.65 -1.57
N LEU A 40 -1.24 -25.24 -2.81
CA LEU A 40 -2.24 -24.28 -3.26
C LEU A 40 -3.23 -24.97 -4.22
N PRO A 41 -4.40 -24.35 -4.50
CA PRO A 41 -5.29 -24.86 -5.54
C PRO A 41 -4.57 -25.04 -6.89
N PRO A 42 -5.00 -25.99 -7.76
CA PRO A 42 -4.22 -26.46 -8.91
C PRO A 42 -3.59 -25.36 -9.77
N LYS A 43 -4.37 -24.33 -10.14
CA LYS A 43 -3.88 -23.20 -10.96
C LYS A 43 -2.74 -22.40 -10.31
N LYS A 44 -2.74 -22.29 -8.99
CA LYS A 44 -1.70 -21.59 -8.22
C LYS A 44 -0.53 -22.49 -7.87
N LYS A 45 -0.79 -23.79 -7.66
CA LYS A 45 0.24 -24.81 -7.45
C LYS A 45 1.18 -24.87 -8.64
N GLN A 46 0.65 -24.96 -9.86
CA GLN A 46 1.45 -25.03 -11.07
C GLN A 46 2.39 -23.81 -11.19
N HIS A 47 1.86 -22.60 -11.02
CA HIS A 47 2.67 -21.39 -11.04
C HIS A 47 3.77 -21.36 -9.97
N CYS A 48 3.46 -21.81 -8.76
CA CYS A 48 4.43 -21.90 -7.67
C CYS A 48 5.53 -22.93 -7.98
N LEU A 49 5.16 -24.10 -8.49
CA LEU A 49 6.10 -25.13 -8.92
C LEU A 49 7.00 -24.61 -10.05
N GLU A 50 6.45 -23.91 -11.05
CA GLU A 50 7.23 -23.32 -12.14
C GLU A 50 8.27 -22.30 -11.65
N ILE A 51 7.92 -21.47 -10.66
CA ILE A 51 8.84 -20.48 -10.10
C ILE A 51 9.95 -21.14 -9.28
N PHE A 52 9.61 -22.17 -8.50
CA PHE A 52 10.53 -22.79 -7.53
C PHE A 52 11.09 -24.15 -8.01
N ASN A 53 10.92 -24.52 -9.28
CA ASN A 53 11.45 -25.77 -9.81
C ASN A 53 12.97 -25.70 -9.91
N GLY A 54 13.67 -26.57 -9.19
CA GLY A 54 15.14 -26.60 -9.15
C GLY A 54 15.78 -25.40 -8.43
N VAL A 55 14.99 -24.56 -7.75
CA VAL A 55 15.49 -23.42 -6.96
C VAL A 55 15.49 -23.83 -5.48
N GLU A 56 16.62 -23.63 -4.80
CA GLU A 56 16.67 -23.82 -3.35
C GLU A 56 15.73 -22.82 -2.65
N GLU A 57 15.00 -23.29 -1.64
CA GLU A 57 14.13 -22.42 -0.87
C GLU A 57 14.96 -21.43 -0.03
N SER A 58 14.67 -20.13 -0.20
CA SER A 58 15.30 -19.03 0.55
C SER A 58 15.07 -19.16 2.06
N MET A 59 15.98 -18.61 2.87
CA MET A 59 15.81 -18.57 4.32
C MET A 59 14.64 -17.67 4.73
N ILE A 60 14.39 -16.60 3.96
CA ILE A 60 13.17 -15.78 4.11
C ILE A 60 11.92 -16.66 3.99
N SER A 61 11.84 -17.51 2.97
CA SER A 61 10.72 -18.44 2.79
C SER A 61 10.62 -19.44 3.94
N LYS A 62 11.73 -20.13 4.26
CA LYS A 62 11.79 -21.15 5.31
C LYS A 62 11.31 -20.60 6.65
N TYR A 63 11.67 -19.36 6.98
CA TYR A 63 11.32 -18.74 8.26
C TYR A 63 9.98 -17.99 8.24
N THR A 64 9.38 -17.69 7.09
CA THR A 64 8.04 -17.08 7.04
C THR A 64 6.97 -18.08 7.46
N LYS A 65 6.41 -17.90 8.67
CA LYS A 65 5.37 -18.77 9.23
C LYS A 65 3.97 -18.17 9.16
N GLY A 66 3.87 -16.86 9.02
CA GLY A 66 2.61 -16.14 8.96
C GLY A 66 2.63 -15.04 7.89
N ILE A 67 1.48 -14.82 7.25
CA ILE A 67 1.26 -13.67 6.36
C ILE A 67 -0.07 -13.06 6.71
N THR A 68 -0.08 -11.78 7.09
CA THR A 68 -1.31 -11.00 7.17
C THR A 68 -1.42 -10.11 5.95
N HIS A 69 -2.51 -10.31 5.20
CA HIS A 69 -2.92 -9.43 4.11
C HIS A 69 -4.41 -9.14 4.24
N TYR A 70 -4.72 -7.88 4.52
CA TYR A 70 -6.06 -7.37 4.75
C TYR A 70 -6.71 -8.05 5.97
N GLU A 71 -7.83 -8.73 5.78
CA GLU A 71 -8.53 -9.48 6.83
C GLU A 71 -8.04 -10.93 6.99
N ARG A 72 -7.07 -11.34 6.17
CA ARG A 72 -6.67 -12.74 6.12
C ARG A 72 -5.28 -12.88 6.68
N THR A 73 -5.20 -13.58 7.79
CA THR A 73 -3.96 -14.17 8.28
C THR A 73 -3.89 -15.59 7.75
N PHE A 74 -2.78 -15.91 7.09
CA PHE A 74 -2.46 -17.25 6.62
C PHE A 74 -1.30 -17.79 7.45
N GLY A 75 -1.34 -19.08 7.77
CA GLY A 75 -0.28 -19.74 8.53
C GLY A 75 -0.45 -19.56 10.04
N LYS A 76 0.67 -19.47 10.77
CA LYS A 76 0.64 -19.32 12.22
C LYS A 76 0.11 -17.92 12.60
N PRO A 77 -0.65 -17.81 13.70
CA PRO A 77 -0.95 -16.52 14.31
C PRO A 77 0.33 -15.79 14.69
N LEU A 78 0.27 -14.46 14.73
CA LEU A 78 1.38 -13.62 15.17
C LEU A 78 1.74 -13.95 16.63
N SER A 79 3.00 -14.26 16.88
CA SER A 79 3.61 -14.46 18.20
C SER A 79 4.47 -13.26 18.58
N SER A 80 4.62 -12.98 19.87
CA SER A 80 5.49 -11.92 20.40
C SER A 80 6.96 -12.08 20.02
N GLU A 81 7.40 -13.29 19.67
CA GLU A 81 8.79 -13.60 19.29
C GLU A 81 9.03 -13.47 17.79
N ASP A 82 7.98 -13.22 16.99
CA ASP A 82 8.13 -13.15 15.54
C ASP A 82 8.84 -11.86 15.11
N ILE A 83 9.70 -12.00 14.11
CA ILE A 83 10.18 -10.88 13.30
C ILE A 83 9.01 -10.37 12.46
N LEU A 84 8.70 -9.07 12.57
CA LEU A 84 7.71 -8.42 11.74
C LEU A 84 8.35 -7.91 10.45
N LEU A 85 8.07 -8.60 9.34
CA LEU A 85 8.54 -8.20 8.02
C LEU A 85 7.51 -7.30 7.34
N TYR A 86 7.88 -6.05 7.07
CA TYR A 86 7.10 -5.12 6.28
C TYR A 86 7.72 -4.95 4.90
N VAL A 87 6.89 -4.92 3.85
CA VAL A 87 7.32 -4.38 2.57
C VAL A 87 6.74 -2.98 2.46
N VAL A 88 7.63 -1.99 2.32
CA VAL A 88 7.27 -0.57 2.32
C VAL A 88 7.54 0.05 0.95
N ARG A 89 6.92 1.20 0.72
CA ARG A 89 7.02 2.03 -0.48
C ARG A 89 6.76 3.47 -0.07
N ALA A 90 7.39 4.43 -0.77
CA ALA A 90 7.09 5.85 -0.57
C ALA A 90 5.56 6.09 -0.53
N PRO A 91 5.02 6.75 0.53
CA PRO A 91 3.57 6.85 0.72
C PRO A 91 2.81 7.49 -0.44
N ILE A 92 3.40 8.50 -1.12
CA ILE A 92 2.82 9.13 -2.31
C ILE A 92 2.71 8.14 -3.47
N ASP A 93 3.80 7.43 -3.79
CA ASP A 93 3.81 6.40 -4.83
C ASP A 93 2.79 5.27 -4.55
N ARG A 94 2.65 4.90 -3.28
CA ARG A 94 1.68 3.91 -2.83
C ARG A 94 0.25 4.40 -3.06
N PHE A 95 -0.03 5.67 -2.72
CA PHE A 95 -1.32 6.33 -2.94
C PHE A 95 -1.68 6.37 -4.43
N VAL A 96 -0.76 6.82 -5.29
CA VAL A 96 -0.95 6.85 -6.75
C VAL A 96 -1.16 5.43 -7.31
N SER A 97 -0.41 4.45 -6.81
CA SER A 97 -0.56 3.04 -7.21
C SER A 97 -1.86 2.41 -6.72
N TRP A 98 -2.40 2.85 -5.59
CA TRP A 98 -3.74 2.48 -5.14
C TRP A 98 -4.77 3.03 -6.11
N TRP A 99 -4.76 4.35 -6.37
CA TRP A 99 -5.70 5.02 -7.25
C TRP A 99 -5.81 4.30 -8.59
N GLY A 100 -4.68 4.14 -9.30
CA GLY A 100 -4.66 3.49 -10.61
C GLY A 100 -5.13 2.03 -10.59
N ALA A 101 -5.02 1.33 -9.45
CA ALA A 101 -5.51 -0.04 -9.34
C ALA A 101 -7.01 -0.15 -9.04
N THR A 102 -7.57 0.83 -8.34
CA THR A 102 -8.97 0.82 -7.90
C THR A 102 -9.89 1.59 -8.84
N PHE A 103 -9.34 2.54 -9.60
CA PHE A 103 -10.12 3.39 -10.50
C PHE A 103 -10.85 2.53 -11.55
N PRO A 104 -12.18 2.71 -11.73
CA PRO A 104 -13.03 1.72 -12.38
C PRO A 104 -12.98 1.73 -13.91
N ILE A 105 -11.94 2.24 -14.57
CA ILE A 105 -11.83 2.32 -16.04
C ILE A 105 -12.22 1.00 -16.71
N LYS A 106 -11.63 -0.14 -16.29
CA LYS A 106 -11.98 -1.45 -16.87
C LYS A 106 -13.41 -1.91 -16.59
N CYS A 107 -13.99 -1.42 -15.51
CA CYS A 107 -15.35 -1.77 -15.13
C CYS A 107 -16.36 -1.02 -16.00
N VAL A 108 -16.09 0.27 -16.29
CA VAL A 108 -16.95 1.12 -17.12
C VAL A 108 -16.71 0.88 -18.61
N GLU A 109 -15.47 0.92 -19.10
CA GLU A 109 -15.17 0.86 -20.53
C GLU A 109 -15.36 -0.53 -21.16
N HIS A 110 -15.20 -1.61 -20.39
CA HIS A 110 -15.21 -2.97 -20.96
C HIS A 110 -16.42 -3.80 -20.55
N GLY A 111 -17.37 -3.26 -19.77
CA GLY A 111 -18.57 -3.99 -19.33
C GLY A 111 -18.32 -5.27 -18.52
N LYS A 112 -17.08 -5.54 -18.12
CA LYS A 112 -16.62 -6.80 -17.49
C LYS A 112 -16.51 -6.70 -15.97
N CYS A 113 -17.45 -6.01 -15.32
CA CYS A 113 -17.59 -6.12 -13.87
C CYS A 113 -18.23 -7.48 -13.54
N SER A 114 -17.51 -8.39 -12.86
CA SER A 114 -18.13 -9.59 -12.29
C SER A 114 -19.26 -9.22 -11.32
N GLY A 115 -20.31 -10.03 -11.19
CA GLY A 115 -21.56 -9.67 -10.49
C GLY A 115 -21.42 -9.11 -9.06
N LYS A 116 -20.42 -9.56 -8.28
CA LYS A 116 -20.09 -8.99 -6.95
C LYS A 116 -19.65 -7.51 -6.98
N LYS A 117 -19.24 -6.99 -8.14
CA LYS A 117 -18.86 -5.59 -8.35
C LYS A 117 -20.04 -4.65 -8.62
N ARG A 118 -21.26 -5.16 -8.88
CA ARG A 118 -22.45 -4.29 -9.12
C ARG A 118 -22.94 -3.56 -7.87
N ALA A 119 -22.92 -4.18 -6.69
CA ALA A 119 -23.27 -3.47 -5.44
C ALA A 119 -22.17 -2.49 -5.00
N LEU A 120 -20.90 -2.89 -5.20
CA LEU A 120 -19.76 -1.98 -5.09
C LEU A 120 -19.83 -0.83 -6.12
N ALA A 121 -20.61 -0.98 -7.19
CA ALA A 121 -20.73 0.01 -8.25
C ALA A 121 -21.36 1.31 -7.75
N LYS A 122 -22.33 1.34 -6.83
CA LYS A 122 -22.92 2.62 -6.40
C LYS A 122 -21.90 3.52 -5.71
N HIS A 123 -21.18 2.99 -4.71
CA HIS A 123 -20.13 3.76 -4.03
C HIS A 123 -18.97 4.09 -4.97
N ILE A 124 -18.55 3.15 -5.82
CA ILE A 124 -17.49 3.38 -6.80
C ILE A 124 -17.90 4.44 -7.83
N GLN A 125 -19.14 4.42 -8.33
CA GLN A 125 -19.66 5.41 -9.27
C GLN A 125 -19.73 6.78 -8.59
N GLN A 126 -20.29 6.85 -7.38
CA GLN A 126 -20.35 8.10 -6.63
C GLN A 126 -18.95 8.66 -6.37
N PHE A 127 -18.02 7.83 -5.88
CA PHE A 127 -16.67 8.28 -5.52
C PHE A 127 -15.81 8.58 -6.76
N TYR A 128 -15.63 7.62 -7.65
CA TYR A 128 -14.67 7.72 -8.75
C TYR A 128 -15.22 8.31 -10.05
N LEU A 129 -16.54 8.37 -10.25
CA LEU A 129 -17.11 8.93 -11.49
C LEU A 129 -17.80 10.27 -11.25
N LYS A 130 -18.51 10.42 -10.13
CA LYS A 130 -19.24 11.65 -9.82
C LYS A 130 -18.41 12.64 -9.01
N CYS A 131 -17.80 12.21 -7.91
CA CYS A 131 -17.02 13.11 -7.05
C CYS A 131 -15.61 13.36 -7.58
N PHE A 132 -14.92 12.29 -7.99
CA PHE A 132 -13.48 12.34 -8.29
C PHE A 132 -13.15 11.58 -9.58
N PRO A 133 -13.52 12.12 -10.76
CA PRO A 133 -13.32 11.48 -12.07
C PRO A 133 -11.86 11.31 -12.50
N SER A 134 -10.91 11.94 -11.80
CA SER A 134 -9.47 11.80 -12.05
C SER A 134 -8.69 11.91 -10.74
N LEU A 135 -7.44 11.41 -10.74
CA LEU A 135 -6.57 11.58 -9.57
C LEU A 135 -6.42 13.06 -9.20
N GLU A 136 -6.24 13.92 -10.19
CA GLU A 136 -6.11 15.36 -9.99
C GLU A 136 -7.36 15.95 -9.33
N SER A 137 -8.57 15.60 -9.79
CA SER A 137 -9.82 16.08 -9.17
C SER A 137 -9.97 15.61 -7.72
N PHE A 138 -9.50 14.40 -7.40
CA PHE A 138 -9.48 13.87 -6.05
C PHE A 138 -8.56 14.67 -5.15
N THR A 139 -7.36 14.99 -5.63
CA THR A 139 -6.37 15.74 -4.87
C THR A 139 -6.71 17.24 -4.78
N GLN A 140 -7.34 17.82 -5.80
CA GLN A 140 -7.84 19.19 -5.78
C GLN A 140 -8.84 19.42 -4.65
N ALA A 141 -9.69 18.44 -4.36
CA ALA A 141 -10.69 18.54 -3.29
C ALA A 141 -10.10 18.58 -1.87
N LEU A 142 -8.80 18.29 -1.72
CA LEU A 142 -8.09 18.47 -0.44
C LEU A 142 -7.79 19.94 -0.14
N ASN A 143 -7.75 20.78 -1.18
CA ASN A 143 -7.55 22.23 -1.05
C ASN A 143 -8.88 22.91 -0.68
N PRO A 144 -8.97 23.59 0.48
CA PRO A 144 -10.20 24.28 0.92
C PRO A 144 -10.70 25.35 -0.08
N SER A 145 -9.78 25.94 -0.85
CA SER A 145 -10.09 26.94 -1.87
C SER A 145 -10.78 26.34 -3.10
N HIS A 146 -10.86 25.01 -3.19
CA HIS A 146 -11.56 24.29 -4.25
C HIS A 146 -12.75 23.55 -3.65
N ASN A 147 -13.92 24.19 -3.70
CA ASN A 147 -15.16 23.55 -3.32
C ASN A 147 -15.57 22.53 -4.42
N PRO A 148 -15.58 21.22 -4.14
CA PRO A 148 -15.95 20.22 -5.15
C PRO A 148 -17.41 20.31 -5.61
N ALA A 149 -18.25 21.12 -4.94
CA ALA A 149 -19.66 21.31 -5.28
C ALA A 149 -19.91 21.92 -6.67
N VAL A 150 -18.91 22.54 -7.32
CA VAL A 150 -19.16 23.40 -8.50
C VAL A 150 -19.10 22.66 -9.86
N LYS A 151 -18.63 21.41 -9.95
CA LYS A 151 -18.45 20.72 -11.25
C LYS A 151 -19.35 19.52 -11.55
N ALA A 152 -20.27 19.16 -10.65
CA ALA A 152 -21.15 17.99 -10.83
C ALA A 152 -22.24 18.13 -11.91
N GLN A 153 -22.34 19.28 -12.60
CA GLN A 153 -23.44 19.56 -13.53
C GLN A 153 -23.27 19.01 -14.95
N ASN A 154 -22.07 18.58 -15.38
CA ASN A 154 -21.85 18.18 -16.79
C ASN A 154 -21.69 16.66 -17.03
N THR A 155 -21.75 15.82 -15.99
CA THR A 155 -21.65 14.34 -16.13
C THR A 155 -22.99 13.62 -16.25
N SER A 156 -24.10 14.36 -16.26
CA SER A 156 -25.46 13.82 -16.48
C SER A 156 -25.58 13.06 -17.81
N ASP A 157 -24.86 13.49 -18.84
CA ASP A 157 -24.99 12.95 -20.20
C ASP A 157 -24.32 11.58 -20.40
N LEU A 158 -23.40 11.17 -19.51
CA LEU A 158 -22.74 9.86 -19.57
C LEU A 158 -23.48 8.77 -18.76
N LEU A 159 -24.39 9.15 -17.85
CA LEU A 159 -25.13 8.22 -17.00
C LEU A 159 -26.61 8.04 -17.40
N SER A 160 -27.15 8.91 -18.26
CA SER A 160 -28.57 8.88 -18.68
C SER A 160 -28.97 7.62 -19.47
N ASN A 161 -28.01 6.87 -20.02
CA ASN A 161 -28.29 5.60 -20.73
C ASN A 161 -28.32 4.35 -19.84
N HIS A 162 -28.10 4.49 -18.53
CA HIS A 162 -28.05 3.38 -17.59
C HIS A 162 -28.73 3.72 -16.27
N THR A 163 -30.07 3.79 -16.21
CA THR A 163 -30.85 3.32 -15.05
C THR A 163 -32.37 3.54 -15.21
N ALA A 164 -33.11 2.43 -15.33
CA ALA A 164 -34.42 2.32 -14.70
C ALA A 164 -34.26 1.36 -13.50
N ALA A 165 -34.84 1.76 -12.37
CA ALA A 165 -34.99 1.01 -11.12
C ALA A 165 -33.74 0.80 -10.24
N ALA A 166 -33.60 1.64 -9.20
CA ALA A 166 -33.17 1.17 -7.88
C ALA A 166 -33.58 2.18 -6.79
N ASN A 167 -34.56 1.77 -5.98
CA ASN A 167 -35.07 2.47 -4.80
C ASN A 167 -33.96 2.88 -3.80
N ALA A 168 -34.28 3.95 -3.06
CA ALA A 168 -33.46 4.69 -2.13
C ALA A 168 -32.76 3.85 -1.05
N THR A 169 -31.45 4.03 -0.91
CA THR A 169 -30.68 3.75 0.32
C THR A 169 -29.47 4.67 0.36
N THR A 170 -29.48 5.62 1.31
CA THR A 170 -28.44 6.60 1.69
C THR A 170 -27.73 7.30 0.53
N ASP A 171 -28.30 8.45 0.15
CA ASP A 171 -27.76 9.37 -0.84
C ASP A 171 -26.50 10.06 -0.26
N TYR A 172 -25.32 9.46 -0.48
CA TYR A 172 -24.05 10.13 -0.16
C TYR A 172 -23.80 11.22 -1.21
N THR A 173 -24.48 12.36 -1.06
CA THR A 173 -24.36 13.50 -1.98
C THR A 173 -23.13 14.37 -1.71
N ASP A 174 -22.52 14.26 -0.53
CA ASP A 174 -21.40 15.10 -0.13
C ASP A 174 -20.04 14.45 -0.44
N CYS A 175 -19.39 14.92 -1.51
CA CYS A 175 -18.06 14.50 -1.91
C CYS A 175 -17.00 14.80 -0.82
N ASN A 176 -17.18 15.84 0.00
CA ASN A 176 -16.24 16.15 1.08
C ASN A 176 -16.27 15.08 2.18
N GLN A 177 -17.45 14.58 2.54
CA GLN A 177 -17.55 13.45 3.48
C GLN A 177 -16.89 12.19 2.94
N LEU A 178 -17.04 11.93 1.64
CA LEU A 178 -16.39 10.79 1.00
C LEU A 178 -14.86 10.93 0.97
N LEU A 179 -14.36 12.14 0.70
CA LEU A 179 -12.94 12.48 0.79
C LEU A 179 -12.40 12.27 2.20
N GLN A 180 -13.07 12.83 3.20
CA GLN A 180 -12.71 12.68 4.61
C GLN A 180 -12.63 11.22 5.03
N ARG A 181 -13.64 10.42 4.71
CA ARG A 181 -13.64 8.99 5.02
C ARG A 181 -12.51 8.24 4.32
N ALA A 182 -12.14 8.61 3.10
CA ALA A 182 -11.07 7.94 2.37
C ALA A 182 -9.72 8.03 3.10
N PHE A 183 -9.41 9.19 3.68
CA PHE A 183 -8.14 9.44 4.39
C PHE A 183 -8.20 9.16 5.89
N GLN A 184 -9.35 9.33 6.54
CA GLN A 184 -9.49 9.13 7.98
C GLN A 184 -9.67 7.67 8.37
N SER A 185 -10.35 6.88 7.54
CA SER A 185 -10.66 5.48 7.86
C SER A 185 -9.39 4.63 7.95
N VAL A 186 -9.35 3.74 8.94
CA VAL A 186 -8.26 2.77 9.10
C VAL A 186 -8.83 1.36 9.02
N GLY A 187 -8.17 0.51 8.24
CA GLY A 187 -8.53 -0.89 8.06
C GLY A 187 -9.52 -1.13 6.93
N LYS A 188 -10.49 -2.01 7.15
CA LYS A 188 -11.43 -2.43 6.11
C LYS A 188 -12.40 -1.33 5.78
N SER A 189 -12.43 -0.95 4.50
CA SER A 189 -13.41 -0.01 3.97
C SER A 189 -13.65 -0.27 2.49
N HIS A 190 -14.57 0.50 1.90
CA HIS A 190 -14.77 0.53 0.45
C HIS A 190 -13.58 1.09 -0.33
N TYR A 191 -12.65 1.77 0.34
CA TYR A 191 -11.41 2.30 -0.24
C TYR A 191 -10.26 1.29 -0.23
N GLY A 192 -10.47 0.09 0.31
CA GLY A 192 -9.55 -1.05 0.18
C GLY A 192 -8.14 -0.76 0.67
N HIS A 193 -7.15 -0.79 -0.23
CA HIS A 193 -5.75 -0.57 0.17
C HIS A 193 -5.44 0.86 0.59
N LEU A 194 -6.25 1.88 0.30
CA LEU A 194 -5.99 3.21 0.87
C LEU A 194 -6.02 3.16 2.40
N THR A 195 -7.09 2.58 2.96
CA THR A 195 -7.35 2.54 4.40
C THR A 195 -6.70 1.34 5.09
N ALA A 196 -6.48 0.24 4.37
CA ALA A 196 -5.62 -0.86 4.83
C ALA A 196 -4.13 -0.55 4.52
N GLY A 197 -3.69 0.60 5.03
CA GLY A 197 -2.33 1.15 4.92
C GLY A 197 -1.41 0.78 6.09
N TYR A 198 -0.33 1.53 6.24
CA TYR A 198 0.65 1.35 7.30
C TYR A 198 -0.01 1.47 8.67
N ARG A 199 -0.91 2.45 8.87
CA ARG A 199 -1.63 2.62 10.15
C ARG A 199 -2.39 1.36 10.54
N TYR A 200 -3.08 0.73 9.59
CA TYR A 200 -3.84 -0.48 9.84
C TYR A 200 -2.95 -1.65 10.27
N TYR A 201 -1.90 -1.97 9.51
CA TYR A 201 -1.04 -3.11 9.85
C TYR A 201 -0.22 -2.85 11.11
N TYR A 202 0.17 -1.61 11.35
CA TYR A 202 0.84 -1.22 12.58
C TYR A 202 -0.09 -1.40 13.80
N GLN A 203 -1.34 -0.96 13.72
CA GLN A 203 -2.34 -1.20 14.77
C GLN A 203 -2.60 -2.70 14.99
N LEU A 204 -2.74 -3.46 13.90
CA LEU A 204 -2.96 -4.90 13.96
C LEU A 204 -1.80 -5.65 14.63
N ALA A 205 -0.57 -5.16 14.46
CA ALA A 205 0.61 -5.70 15.12
C ALA A 205 0.72 -5.32 16.62
N GLY A 206 -0.17 -4.48 17.14
CA GLY A 206 -0.13 -3.98 18.52
C GLY A 206 0.43 -2.56 18.67
N GLY A 207 0.56 -1.81 17.57
CA GLY A 207 0.92 -0.40 17.57
C GLY A 207 2.29 -0.14 18.25
N PRO A 208 2.40 0.83 19.17
CA PRO A 208 3.67 1.12 19.87
C PRO A 208 4.28 -0.08 20.58
N SER A 209 3.48 -1.03 21.07
CA SER A 209 3.99 -2.24 21.71
C SER A 209 4.67 -3.18 20.70
N SER A 210 4.25 -3.16 19.43
CA SER A 210 4.85 -3.98 18.39
C SER A 210 6.34 -3.66 18.18
N ILE A 211 6.72 -2.39 18.23
CA ILE A 211 8.11 -1.96 18.04
C ILE A 211 8.99 -2.34 19.23
N ARG A 212 8.41 -2.39 20.43
CA ARG A 212 9.15 -2.76 21.65
C ARG A 212 9.37 -4.27 21.74
N ASN A 213 8.42 -5.04 21.26
CA ASN A 213 8.38 -6.49 21.49
C ASN A 213 8.90 -7.29 20.30
N HIS A 214 8.98 -6.70 19.10
CA HIS A 214 9.37 -7.41 17.88
C HIS A 214 10.56 -6.74 17.18
N PHE A 215 11.34 -7.56 16.49
CA PHE A 215 12.29 -7.07 15.49
C PHE A 215 11.51 -6.64 14.24
N ILE A 216 11.66 -5.38 13.86
CA ILE A 216 11.07 -4.86 12.62
C ILE A 216 12.08 -5.02 11.50
N VAL A 217 11.70 -5.72 10.43
CA VAL A 217 12.49 -5.82 9.19
C VAL A 217 11.69 -5.17 8.07
N THR A 218 12.37 -4.42 7.21
CA THR A 218 11.75 -3.70 6.10
C THR A 218 12.41 -4.04 4.77
N ILE A 219 11.61 -4.40 3.77
CA ILE A 219 12.01 -4.46 2.37
C ILE A 219 11.41 -3.25 1.66
N ARG A 220 12.25 -2.40 1.08
CA ARG A 220 11.84 -1.18 0.39
C ARG A 220 11.53 -1.52 -1.06
N THR A 221 10.36 -1.14 -1.55
CA THR A 221 9.94 -1.42 -2.94
C THR A 221 10.91 -0.84 -3.95
N GLU A 222 11.50 0.32 -3.64
CA GLU A 222 12.49 1.02 -4.46
C GLU A 222 13.84 0.27 -4.56
N TYR A 223 14.17 -0.56 -3.57
CA TYR A 223 15.42 -1.32 -3.45
C TYR A 223 15.14 -2.81 -3.25
N PHE A 224 14.04 -3.29 -3.84
CA PHE A 224 13.38 -4.52 -3.42
C PHE A 224 14.31 -5.73 -3.43
N TRP A 225 15.02 -5.94 -4.53
CA TRP A 225 15.89 -7.11 -4.67
C TRP A 225 17.16 -7.00 -3.83
N ASP A 226 17.74 -5.82 -3.69
CA ASP A 226 18.91 -5.59 -2.83
C ASP A 226 18.59 -5.86 -1.36
N ASP A 227 17.42 -5.42 -0.90
CA ASP A 227 16.96 -5.64 0.46
C ASP A 227 16.60 -7.13 0.70
N VAL A 228 16.01 -7.82 -0.29
CA VAL A 228 15.72 -9.27 -0.23
C VAL A 228 17.02 -10.07 -0.14
N VAL A 229 18.01 -9.77 -0.99
CA VAL A 229 19.31 -10.45 -0.99
C VAL A 229 20.00 -10.27 0.36
N GLN A 230 20.10 -9.03 0.84
CA GLN A 230 20.74 -8.74 2.13
C GLN A 230 20.03 -9.41 3.30
N PHE A 231 18.70 -9.44 3.30
CA PHE A 231 17.96 -10.08 4.36
C PHE A 231 18.09 -11.61 4.35
N ASP A 232 18.10 -12.24 3.17
CA ASP A 232 18.33 -13.68 3.06
C ASP A 232 19.73 -14.07 3.56
N LEU A 233 20.76 -13.30 3.17
CA LEU A 233 22.12 -13.48 3.67
C LEU A 233 22.20 -13.32 5.20
N ALA A 234 21.51 -12.33 5.77
CA ALA A 234 21.47 -12.13 7.22
C ALA A 234 20.82 -13.30 7.98
N LEU A 235 19.93 -14.04 7.31
CA LEU A 235 19.30 -15.25 7.85
C LEU A 235 20.13 -16.53 7.62
N GLY A 236 21.37 -16.40 7.12
CA GLY A 236 22.25 -17.52 6.79
C GLY A 236 21.98 -18.16 5.43
N GLY A 237 21.22 -17.50 4.57
CA GLY A 237 20.96 -17.93 3.20
C GLY A 237 22.09 -17.57 2.24
N HIS A 238 21.91 -17.91 0.97
CA HIS A 238 22.89 -17.65 -0.09
C HIS A 238 22.67 -16.31 -0.79
N GLY A 239 21.51 -15.66 -0.59
CA GLY A 239 21.15 -14.45 -1.32
C GLY A 239 20.98 -14.66 -2.82
N ASP A 240 20.84 -15.91 -3.28
CA ASP A 240 20.77 -16.23 -4.70
C ASP A 240 19.32 -16.21 -5.21
N PHE A 241 19.00 -15.18 -5.98
CA PHE A 241 17.68 -14.97 -6.58
C PHE A 241 17.76 -14.82 -8.10
N HIS A 242 18.83 -15.27 -8.78
CA HIS A 242 19.10 -14.98 -10.19
C HIS A 242 17.92 -15.31 -11.15
N THR A 243 17.16 -16.38 -10.88
CA THR A 243 16.03 -16.80 -11.74
C THR A 243 14.81 -15.87 -11.65
N VAL A 244 14.67 -15.13 -10.55
CA VAL A 244 13.52 -14.27 -10.25
C VAL A 244 13.86 -12.79 -10.09
N MET A 245 15.15 -12.45 -9.98
CA MET A 245 15.61 -11.07 -9.83
C MET A 245 15.10 -10.21 -10.99
N GLY A 246 14.66 -8.99 -10.66
CA GLY A 246 14.03 -8.07 -11.61
C GLY A 246 12.56 -8.38 -11.93
N ARG A 247 12.04 -9.56 -11.58
CA ARG A 247 10.60 -9.83 -11.75
C ARG A 247 9.77 -8.97 -10.79
N LYS A 248 8.56 -8.63 -11.21
CA LYS A 248 7.59 -7.93 -10.37
C LYS A 248 6.20 -8.48 -10.62
N LYS A 249 5.42 -8.68 -9.54
CA LYS A 249 4.01 -9.00 -9.64
C LYS A 249 3.19 -7.75 -9.39
N THR A 250 2.67 -7.17 -10.47
CA THR A 250 1.74 -6.05 -10.39
C THR A 250 0.31 -6.54 -10.54
N HIS A 251 -0.63 -5.80 -9.97
CA HIS A 251 -2.07 -5.98 -10.24
C HIS A 251 -2.51 -5.15 -11.46
N GLY A 252 -1.57 -4.83 -12.36
CA GLY A 252 -1.81 -4.08 -13.60
C GLY A 252 -1.99 -2.57 -13.45
N SER A 253 -1.72 -1.99 -12.27
CA SER A 253 -1.92 -0.54 -12.02
C SER A 253 -1.13 0.35 -12.98
N GLU A 254 0.05 -0.12 -13.40
CA GLU A 254 0.95 0.54 -14.34
C GLU A 254 0.34 0.71 -15.74
N LYS A 255 -0.65 -0.11 -16.10
CA LYS A 255 -1.27 -0.07 -17.44
C LYS A 255 -2.28 1.06 -17.60
N TYR A 256 -2.63 1.76 -16.52
CA TYR A 256 -3.67 2.79 -16.53
C TYR A 256 -3.12 4.20 -16.52
N TRP A 257 -1.88 4.39 -16.07
CA TRP A 257 -1.28 5.72 -15.92
C TRP A 257 -1.12 6.48 -17.24
N THR A 258 -0.89 5.79 -18.35
CA THR A 258 -0.63 6.43 -19.65
C THR A 258 -1.86 6.96 -20.37
N LYS A 259 -3.08 6.57 -19.96
CA LYS A 259 -4.30 6.94 -20.69
C LYS A 259 -5.00 8.20 -20.16
N HIS A 260 -4.83 8.54 -18.88
CA HIS A 260 -5.65 9.59 -18.24
C HIS A 260 -4.84 10.78 -17.71
N ASN A 261 -3.53 10.85 -17.95
CA ASN A 261 -2.67 11.88 -17.35
C ASN A 261 -2.94 12.01 -15.84
N ASP A 262 -3.05 10.87 -15.13
CA ASP A 262 -3.28 10.83 -13.69
C ASP A 262 -2.00 11.24 -12.93
N THR A 263 -1.60 12.50 -13.07
CA THR A 263 -0.56 13.15 -12.29
C THR A 263 -1.21 14.08 -11.27
N ILE A 264 -0.55 14.22 -10.12
CA ILE A 264 -0.92 15.21 -9.11
C ILE A 264 -0.22 16.50 -9.49
N SER A 265 -0.96 17.59 -9.69
CA SER A 265 -0.33 18.87 -10.00
C SER A 265 0.57 19.34 -8.85
N PRO A 266 1.67 20.07 -9.13
CA PRO A 266 2.54 20.59 -8.08
C PRO A 266 1.79 21.42 -7.03
N ALA A 267 0.74 22.15 -7.43
CA ALA A 267 -0.09 22.96 -6.54
C ALA A 267 -0.89 22.12 -5.52
N ASN A 268 -1.23 20.87 -5.84
CA ASN A 268 -1.99 19.99 -4.94
C ASN A 268 -1.12 19.09 -4.08
N MET A 269 0.16 18.91 -4.44
CA MET A 269 1.05 17.98 -3.78
C MET A 269 1.19 18.23 -2.26
N PRO A 270 1.31 19.48 -1.76
CA PRO A 270 1.35 19.74 -0.32
C PRO A 270 0.11 19.21 0.41
N TYR A 271 -1.09 19.41 -0.16
CA TYR A 271 -2.34 18.93 0.43
C TYR A 271 -2.40 17.40 0.49
N VAL A 272 -1.90 16.71 -0.55
CA VAL A 272 -1.81 15.24 -0.55
C VAL A 272 -0.84 14.74 0.50
N CYS A 273 0.33 15.39 0.62
CA CYS A 273 1.32 15.06 1.65
C CYS A 273 0.71 15.19 3.05
N CYS A 274 -0.04 16.27 3.32
CA CYS A 274 -0.68 16.46 4.61
C CYS A 274 -1.87 15.54 4.86
N ALA A 275 -2.67 15.23 3.83
CA ALA A 275 -3.73 14.22 3.93
C ALA A 275 -3.18 12.81 4.26
N LEU A 276 -1.98 12.50 3.79
CA LEU A 276 -1.27 11.25 4.05
C LEU A 276 -0.35 11.29 5.28
N TRP A 277 -0.25 12.42 5.98
CA TRP A 277 0.65 12.59 7.12
C TRP A 277 0.50 11.47 8.17
N PRO A 278 -0.71 11.05 8.59
CA PRO A 278 -0.86 9.95 9.53
C PRO A 278 -0.28 8.61 9.04
N GLU A 279 -0.30 8.35 7.73
CA GLU A 279 0.34 7.18 7.12
C GLU A 279 1.86 7.33 7.06
N MET A 280 2.35 8.55 6.77
CA MET A 280 3.77 8.87 6.72
C MET A 280 4.45 8.76 8.09
N VAL A 281 3.78 9.13 9.18
CA VAL A 281 4.28 8.96 10.56
C VAL A 281 4.54 7.49 10.86
N VAL A 282 3.63 6.59 10.48
CA VAL A 282 3.82 5.15 10.68
C VAL A 282 4.90 4.60 9.75
N TYR A 283 4.93 5.03 8.48
CA TYR A 283 6.01 4.67 7.56
C TYR A 283 7.40 5.08 8.10
N ARG A 284 7.55 6.32 8.57
CA ARG A 284 8.78 6.83 9.21
C ARG A 284 9.17 5.93 10.38
N THR A 285 8.20 5.61 11.23
CA THR A 285 8.38 4.76 12.40
C THR A 285 8.89 3.37 12.02
N LEU A 286 8.22 2.69 11.08
CA LEU A 286 8.64 1.36 10.62
C LEU A 286 10.07 1.35 10.07
N VAL A 287 10.41 2.32 9.23
CA VAL A 287 11.76 2.45 8.64
C VAL A 287 12.81 2.83 9.69
N LYS A 288 12.46 3.69 10.65
CA LYS A 288 13.36 4.11 11.75
C LYS A 288 13.75 2.92 12.62
N HIS A 289 12.79 2.05 12.90
CA HIS A 289 12.98 0.86 13.75
C HIS A 289 13.39 -0.39 12.96
N ALA A 290 13.52 -0.31 11.63
CA ALA A 290 13.99 -1.41 10.81
C ALA A 290 15.44 -1.77 11.16
N VAL A 291 15.65 -2.99 11.64
CA VAL A 291 16.97 -3.47 12.09
C VAL A 291 17.90 -3.80 10.93
N ASN A 292 17.34 -4.07 9.75
CA ASN A 292 18.07 -4.43 8.54
C ASN A 292 18.47 -3.22 7.66
N LEU A 293 18.25 -1.98 8.13
CA LEU A 293 18.58 -0.77 7.37
C LEU A 293 19.64 0.07 8.11
N LEU A 294 20.68 0.47 7.40
CA LEU A 294 21.68 1.42 7.87
C LEU A 294 21.10 2.84 7.95
N PRO A 295 21.68 3.75 8.78
CA PRO A 295 21.22 5.14 8.85
C PRO A 295 21.11 5.83 7.48
N GLN A 296 22.11 5.66 6.61
CA GLN A 296 22.13 6.24 5.26
C GLN A 296 21.01 5.66 4.38
N GLN A 297 20.74 4.35 4.48
CA GLN A 297 19.65 3.71 3.75
C GLN A 297 18.29 4.22 4.23
N ARG A 298 18.12 4.47 5.53
CA ARG A 298 16.89 5.10 6.08
C ARG A 298 16.70 6.50 5.51
N ILE A 299 17.75 7.33 5.48
CA ILE A 299 17.68 8.67 4.87
C ILE A 299 17.34 8.60 3.38
N GLN A 300 17.99 7.73 2.60
CA GLN A 300 17.66 7.51 1.19
C GLN A 300 16.18 7.11 1.00
N THR A 301 15.66 6.30 1.92
CA THR A 301 14.26 5.84 1.90
C THR A 301 13.28 6.99 2.17
N TYR A 302 13.69 8.00 2.94
CA TYR A 302 12.89 9.19 3.22
C TYR A 302 12.98 10.24 2.11
N GLN A 303 14.17 10.42 1.52
CA GLN A 303 14.43 11.44 0.48
C GLN A 303 13.43 11.40 -0.67
N LYS A 304 12.97 10.23 -1.09
CA LYS A 304 11.94 10.14 -2.13
C LYS A 304 10.63 10.82 -1.72
N THR A 305 10.19 10.60 -0.48
CA THR A 305 8.96 11.23 0.05
C THR A 305 9.18 12.72 0.25
N TRP A 306 10.33 13.12 0.79
CA TRP A 306 10.71 14.52 0.99
C TRP A 306 10.73 15.30 -0.33
N ASN A 307 11.39 14.77 -1.36
CA ASN A 307 11.44 15.38 -2.68
C ASN A 307 10.04 15.52 -3.31
N GLN A 308 9.17 14.51 -3.15
CA GLN A 308 7.79 14.58 -3.63
C GLN A 308 7.00 15.67 -2.90
N CYS A 309 7.19 15.81 -1.59
CA CYS A 309 6.52 16.83 -0.78
C CYS A 309 7.23 18.20 -0.76
N GLN A 310 8.33 18.35 -1.50
CA GLN A 310 9.13 19.57 -1.57
C GLN A 310 9.66 20.06 -0.20
N VAL A 311 10.11 19.13 0.62
CA VAL A 311 10.71 19.36 1.94
C VAL A 311 12.06 18.65 2.03
N GLN A 312 12.83 18.92 3.08
CA GLN A 312 14.15 18.31 3.33
C GLN A 312 14.17 17.37 4.53
N SER A 313 13.13 17.38 5.36
CA SER A 313 13.05 16.59 6.59
C SER A 313 11.61 16.22 6.95
N TRP A 314 11.44 15.34 7.94
CA TRP A 314 10.13 15.02 8.47
C TRP A 314 9.55 16.16 9.32
N GLU A 315 10.43 16.91 9.99
CA GLU A 315 10.09 18.05 10.83
C GLU A 315 9.54 19.21 9.98
N GLU A 316 10.15 19.48 8.82
CA GLU A 316 9.65 20.47 7.87
C GLU A 316 8.29 20.06 7.27
N LEU A 317 8.09 18.76 7.00
CA LEU A 317 6.79 18.24 6.55
C LEU A 317 5.71 18.42 7.63
N GLU A 318 6.04 18.12 8.89
CA GLU A 318 5.14 18.31 10.02
C GLU A 318 4.74 19.79 10.15
N GLN A 319 5.71 20.70 10.14
CA GLN A 319 5.47 22.14 10.18
C GLN A 319 4.61 22.63 9.01
N MET A 320 4.87 22.14 7.79
CA MET A 320 4.04 22.44 6.63
C MET A 320 2.59 22.01 6.86
N CYS A 321 2.36 20.83 7.44
CA CYS A 321 1.02 20.31 7.65
C CYS A 321 0.29 20.92 8.85
N ASP A 322 1.01 21.41 9.86
CA ASP A 322 0.44 22.19 10.95
C ASP A 322 -0.03 23.58 10.48
N GLY A 323 0.69 24.18 9.51
CA GLY A 323 0.36 25.48 8.95
C GLY A 323 -0.65 25.46 7.79
N LEU A 324 -0.83 24.32 7.13
CA LEU A 324 -1.71 24.19 5.97
C LEU A 324 -3.14 23.90 6.40
N GLU A 325 -4.05 24.85 6.16
CA GLU A 325 -5.48 24.53 6.23
C GLU A 325 -5.82 23.51 5.15
N THR A 326 -6.26 22.32 5.56
CA THR A 326 -6.78 21.30 4.65
C THR A 326 -8.27 21.10 4.88
N SER A 327 -8.99 20.61 3.86
CA SER A 327 -10.41 20.24 4.02
C SER A 327 -10.60 19.05 4.99
N LEU A 328 -9.50 18.44 5.41
CA LEU A 328 -9.43 17.38 6.40
C LEU A 328 -8.98 17.97 7.74
N LYS A 329 -9.92 18.19 8.68
CA LYS A 329 -9.54 18.35 10.10
C LYS A 329 -9.13 16.98 10.65
N LEU A 330 -7.93 16.52 10.31
CA LEU A 330 -7.34 15.31 10.87
C LEU A 330 -6.91 15.62 12.30
N LYS A 331 -7.70 15.17 13.29
CA LYS A 331 -7.17 15.07 14.66
C LYS A 331 -6.22 13.87 14.69
N LEU A 332 -4.93 14.13 14.89
CA LEU A 332 -3.93 13.10 15.14
C LEU A 332 -4.23 12.32 16.42
#